data_AF-A0A1F9DPF1-F1
#
_entry.id   AF-A0A1F9DPF1-F1
#
_cell.length_a   1.000
_cell.length_b   1.000
_cell.length_c   1.000
_cell.angle_alpha   90.00
_cell.angle_beta   90.00
_cell.angle_gamma   90.00
#
_symmetry.space_group_name_H-M   'P 1'
#
loop_
_entity.id
_entity.type
_entity.pdbx_description
1 polymer ?
#
loop_
_entity_poly.entity_id
_entity_poly.type
_entity_poly.pdbx_seq_one_letter_code
_entity_poly.pdbx_strand_id
1 'polypeptide(L)'
;MNHERLEWILSGLNRYKLTEKEDQFVKSAEYDFNQKNMLTEQQEERLESLYKEKSRFLPNRNYFSPKESIAPVKTKARRYRPKFMP
;
A
#
# COMPACT_ATOMS: atom_id res chain seq x y z
N MET A 1 -18.48 -0.73 -4.89
CA MET A 1 -17.28 -0.27 -4.16
C MET A 1 -17.60 0.93 -3.26
N ASN A 2 -16.96 1.05 -2.08
CA ASN A 2 -17.01 2.29 -1.27
C ASN A 2 -15.95 3.30 -1.74
N HIS A 3 -16.22 4.60 -1.57
CA HIS A 3 -15.28 5.68 -1.91
C HIS A 3 -13.90 5.49 -1.28
N GLU A 4 -13.85 5.19 0.01
CA GLU A 4 -12.59 4.94 0.75
C GLU A 4 -11.78 3.79 0.14
N ARG A 5 -12.46 2.74 -0.33
CA ARG A 5 -11.81 1.59 -0.95
C ARG A 5 -11.25 1.97 -2.31
N LEU A 6 -11.95 2.81 -3.08
CA LEU A 6 -11.47 3.34 -4.36
C LEU A 6 -10.23 4.21 -4.15
N GLU A 7 -10.29 5.20 -3.27
CA GLU A 7 -9.14 6.04 -2.94
C GLU A 7 -7.94 5.21 -2.48
N TRP A 8 -8.18 4.19 -1.67
CA TRP A 8 -7.14 3.28 -1.22
C TRP A 8 -6.49 2.52 -2.38
N ILE A 9 -7.29 2.01 -3.32
CA ILE A 9 -6.77 1.35 -4.54
C ILE A 9 -6.00 2.35 -5.41
N LEU A 10 -6.51 3.55 -5.63
CA LEU A 10 -5.85 4.60 -6.42
C LEU A 10 -4.48 4.97 -5.82
N SER A 11 -4.44 5.22 -4.51
CA SER A 11 -3.22 5.51 -3.77
C SER A 11 -2.23 4.34 -3.83
N GLY A 12 -2.74 3.10 -3.81
CA GLY A 12 -1.95 1.90 -4.03
C GLY A 12 -1.37 1.84 -5.43
N LEU A 13 -2.20 2.01 -6.47
CA LEU A 13 -1.84 1.96 -7.88
C LEU A 13 -0.79 3.01 -8.27
N ASN A 14 -0.83 4.21 -7.66
CA ASN A 14 0.16 5.26 -7.88
C ASN A 14 1.59 4.85 -7.45
N ARG A 15 1.74 3.84 -6.59
CA ARG A 15 3.06 3.30 -6.20
C ARG A 15 3.67 2.37 -7.25
N TYR A 16 2.86 1.90 -8.20
CA TYR A 16 3.29 0.97 -9.25
C TYR A 16 3.48 1.71 -10.57
N LYS A 17 4.34 1.16 -11.45
CA LYS A 17 4.39 1.62 -12.83
C LYS A 17 3.15 1.12 -13.57
N LEU A 18 2.17 2.02 -13.69
CA LEU A 18 1.04 1.85 -14.59
C LEU A 18 1.50 2.03 -16.03
N THR A 19 0.93 1.23 -16.92
CA THR A 19 1.01 1.48 -18.36
C THR A 19 0.05 2.60 -18.74
N GLU A 20 0.29 3.25 -19.88
CA GLU A 20 -0.50 4.40 -20.33
C GLU A 20 -2.00 4.09 -20.45
N LYS A 21 -2.34 2.86 -20.88
CA LYS A 21 -3.73 2.37 -20.93
C LYS A 21 -4.37 2.21 -19.56
N GLU A 22 -3.59 1.74 -18.59
CA GLU A 22 -4.05 1.56 -17.20
C GLU A 22 -4.22 2.92 -16.51
N ASP A 23 -3.30 3.86 -16.73
CA ASP A 23 -3.39 5.22 -16.19
C ASP A 23 -4.60 5.97 -16.75
N GLN A 24 -4.86 5.84 -18.06
CA GLN A 24 -6.05 6.41 -18.69
C GLN A 24 -7.35 5.78 -18.14
N PHE A 25 -7.34 4.46 -17.90
CA PHE A 25 -8.48 3.78 -17.28
C PHE A 25 -8.72 4.27 -15.85
N VAL A 26 -7.67 4.38 -15.04
CA VAL A 26 -7.74 4.89 -13.66
C VAL A 26 -8.33 6.30 -13.61
N LYS A 27 -7.83 7.21 -14.45
CA LYS A 27 -8.36 8.58 -14.57
C LYS A 27 -9.82 8.62 -14.99
N SER A 28 -10.21 7.74 -15.93
CA SER A 28 -11.61 7.65 -16.36
C SER A 28 -12.52 7.14 -15.25
N ALA A 29 -12.06 6.16 -14.46
CA ALA A 29 -12.81 5.62 -13.33
C ALA A 29 -12.95 6.65 -12.20
N GLU A 30 -11.90 7.43 -11.92
CA GLU A 30 -11.94 8.52 -10.95
C GLU A 30 -12.92 9.62 -11.40
N TYR A 31 -12.89 10.00 -12.68
CA TYR A 31 -13.80 10.98 -13.23
C TYR A 31 -15.26 10.51 -13.19
N ASP A 32 -15.53 9.27 -13.61
CA ASP A 32 -16.86 8.67 -13.56
C ASP A 32 -17.38 8.57 -12.12
N PHE A 33 -16.51 8.21 -11.18
CA PHE A 33 -16.85 8.19 -9.77
C PHE A 33 -17.16 9.59 -9.25
N ASN A 34 -16.37 10.61 -9.57
CA ASN A 34 -16.63 11.99 -9.14
C ASN A 34 -17.95 12.54 -9.71
N GLN A 35 -18.32 12.16 -10.93
CA GLN A 35 -19.56 12.62 -11.55
C GLN A 35 -20.81 11.91 -11.02
N LYS A 36 -20.73 10.60 -10.80
CA LYS A 36 -21.91 9.76 -10.48
C LYS A 36 -21.93 9.28 -9.03
N ASN A 37 -20.87 9.52 -8.26
CA ASN A 37 -20.58 8.89 -6.97
C ASN A 37 -20.69 7.36 -7.00
N MET A 38 -20.54 6.75 -8.17
CA MET A 38 -20.77 5.33 -8.37
C MET A 38 -19.98 4.82 -9.56
N LEU A 39 -19.33 3.67 -9.39
CA LEU A 39 -18.71 2.90 -10.47
C LEU A 39 -19.63 1.78 -10.92
N THR A 40 -19.47 1.37 -12.17
CA THR A 40 -20.07 0.12 -12.65
C THR A 40 -19.33 -1.08 -12.07
N GLU A 41 -20.03 -2.20 -11.84
CA GLU A 41 -19.41 -3.45 -11.36
C GLU A 41 -18.22 -3.89 -12.23
N GLN A 42 -18.33 -3.72 -13.55
CA GLN A 42 -17.26 -4.03 -14.49
C GLN A 42 -16.01 -3.16 -14.26
N GLN A 43 -16.18 -1.87 -13.95
CA GLN A 43 -15.05 -1.00 -13.65
C GLN A 43 -14.41 -1.35 -12.31
N GLU A 44 -15.23 -1.70 -11.31
CA GLU A 44 -14.77 -2.15 -9.99
C GLU A 44 -13.95 -3.45 -10.09
N GLU A 45 -14.50 -4.48 -10.73
CA GLU A 45 -13.82 -5.77 -10.91
C GLU A 45 -12.49 -5.59 -11.68
N ARG A 46 -12.48 -4.71 -12.68
CA ARG A 46 -11.29 -4.40 -13.46
C ARG A 46 -10.23 -3.66 -12.64
N LEU A 47 -10.62 -2.68 -11.81
CA LEU A 47 -9.72 -1.99 -10.89
C LEU A 47 -9.09 -2.94 -9.87
N GLU A 48 -9.90 -3.83 -9.28
CA GLU A 48 -9.42 -4.81 -8.31
C GLU A 48 -8.46 -5.82 -8.94
N SER A 49 -8.81 -6.32 -10.12
CA SER A 49 -7.96 -7.24 -10.87
C SER A 49 -6.62 -6.60 -11.23
N LEU A 50 -6.63 -5.34 -11.67
CA LEU A 50 -5.43 -4.57 -11.99
C LEU A 50 -4.55 -4.41 -10.75
N TYR A 51 -5.12 -4.00 -9.61
CA TYR A 51 -4.39 -3.90 -8.35
C TYR A 51 -3.80 -5.26 -7.88
N LYS A 52 -4.57 -6.34 -8.03
CA LYS A 52 -4.13 -7.70 -7.69
C LYS A 52 -3.00 -8.18 -8.59
N GLU A 53 -3.04 -7.86 -9.88
CA GLU A 53 -1.94 -8.17 -10.80
C GLU A 53 -0.68 -7.39 -10.45
N LYS A 54 -0.78 -6.07 -10.25
CA LYS A 54 0.38 -5.24 -9.90
C LYS A 54 1.00 -5.63 -8.56
N SER A 55 0.17 -5.95 -7.57
CA SER A 55 0.66 -6.46 -6.29
C SER A 55 1.31 -7.84 -6.39
N ARG A 56 0.81 -8.73 -7.27
CA ARG A 56 1.46 -10.03 -7.54
C ARG A 56 2.82 -9.91 -8.17
N PHE A 57 3.03 -8.90 -9.04
CA PHE A 57 4.32 -8.66 -9.69
C PHE A 57 5.41 -8.12 -8.75
N LEU A 58 5.06 -7.70 -7.53
CA LEU A 58 6.02 -7.40 -6.48
C LEU A 58 6.14 -8.62 -5.56
N PRO A 59 7.17 -9.47 -5.72
CA PRO A 59 7.38 -10.59 -4.84
C PRO A 59 7.64 -10.05 -3.42
N ASN A 60 6.65 -10.25 -2.55
CA ASN A 60 6.74 -10.25 -1.11
C ASN A 60 7.77 -9.28 -0.49
N ARG A 61 7.43 -8.00 -0.39
CA ARG A 61 8.04 -7.10 0.59
C ARG A 61 6.93 -6.52 1.48
N ASN A 62 6.42 -7.33 2.41
CA ASN A 62 5.82 -6.88 3.67
C ASN A 62 4.95 -5.59 3.59
N TYR A 63 3.96 -5.51 2.70
CA TYR A 63 3.02 -4.37 2.70
C TYR A 63 1.88 -4.55 3.72
N PHE A 64 1.72 -5.75 4.27
CA PHE A 64 0.73 -6.08 5.30
C PHE A 64 1.41 -6.69 6.54
N SER A 65 2.41 -5.99 7.08
CA SER A 65 2.75 -6.15 8.48
C SER A 65 2.03 -5.00 9.19
N PRO A 66 1.00 -5.26 10.04
CA PRO A 66 0.60 -4.29 11.04
C PRO A 66 1.89 -3.79 11.67
N LYS A 67 2.12 -2.47 11.66
CA LYS A 67 3.28 -1.91 12.34
C LYS A 67 3.19 -2.35 13.79
N GLU A 68 3.86 -3.45 14.13
CA GLU A 68 4.21 -3.74 15.50
C GLU A 68 4.91 -2.49 15.98
N SER A 69 4.34 -1.97 17.05
CA SER A 69 4.70 -0.74 17.72
C SER A 69 6.19 -0.51 17.66
N ILE A 70 6.55 0.73 17.31
CA ILE A 70 7.86 1.31 17.51
C ILE A 70 8.22 1.04 18.98
N ALA A 71 8.94 -0.05 19.23
CA ALA A 71 9.57 -0.28 20.52
C ALA A 71 10.53 0.90 20.70
N PRO A 72 10.38 1.70 21.77
CA PRO A 72 11.18 2.90 21.92
C PRO A 72 12.65 2.47 22.02
N VAL A 73 13.45 2.99 21.11
CA VAL A 73 14.91 3.00 21.22
C VAL A 73 15.29 3.49 22.61
N LYS A 74 15.95 2.64 23.41
CA LYS A 74 16.80 2.91 24.60
C LYS A 74 17.04 1.55 25.28
N THR A 75 18.24 1.04 25.55
CA THR A 75 19.55 1.64 25.80
C THR A 75 20.58 0.51 25.64
N LYS A 76 21.75 0.76 25.04
CA LYS A 76 22.86 -0.20 25.06
C LYS A 76 23.25 -0.44 26.53
N ALA A 77 22.96 -1.63 27.07
CA ALA A 77 23.49 -2.03 28.37
C ALA A 77 25.01 -2.19 28.24
N ARG A 78 25.74 -1.13 28.61
CA ARG A 78 27.19 -1.14 28.74
C ARG A 78 27.50 -2.12 29.88
N ARG A 79 27.93 -3.34 29.56
CA ARG A 79 28.36 -4.31 30.57
C ARG A 79 29.57 -3.71 31.30
N TYR A 80 29.35 -3.26 32.52
CA TYR A 80 30.40 -2.80 33.41
C TYR A 80 31.25 -4.04 33.74
N ARG A 81 32.48 -4.09 33.21
CA ARG A 81 33.45 -5.10 33.64
C ARG A 81 34.05 -4.63 34.97
N PRO A 82 33.90 -5.36 36.09
CA PRO A 82 34.70 -5.07 37.25
C PRO A 82 36.16 -5.40 36.91
N LYS A 83 37.03 -4.38 36.97
CA LYS A 83 38.47 -4.63 37.08
C LYS A 83 38.72 -4.92 38.56
N PHE A 84 39.05 -6.16 38.89
CA PHE A 84 39.71 -6.47 40.15
C PHE A 84 40.83 -7.48 39.90
N MET A 85 42.04 -6.95 39.95
CA MET A 85 43.30 -7.58 40.37
C MET A 85 43.99 -6.54 41.27
N PRO A 86 44.79 -6.93 42.27
CA PRO A 86 45.43 -8.22 42.50
C PRO A 86 44.79 -9.07 43.61
#